data_AF-A0A7H8ITM6-F1
#
_entry.id   AF-A0A7H8ITM6-F1
#
_cell.length_a   1.000
_cell.length_b   1.000
_cell.length_c   1.000
_cell.angle_alpha   90.00
_cell.angle_beta   90.00
_cell.angle_gamma   90.00
#
_symmetry.space_group_name_H-M   'P 1'
#
loop_
_entity.id
_entity.type
_entity.pdbx_description
1 polymer ?
#
loop_
_entity_poly.entity_id
_entity_poly.type
_entity_poly.pdbx_seq_one_letter_code
_entity_poly.pdbx_strand_id
1 'polypeptide(L)'
;MRTTRRVAAAGLIVAMAGSAVAVSHSAAQERPRPRTAACSTWVRGSHATASCFNPNASADRVQLHVECARWWDPDMDARPIEVGPAQHVRLAERCWKEIRKAWVSHR
;
A
#
# COMPACT_ATOMS: atom_id res chain seq x y z
N MET A 1 -58.07 -49.32 29.69
CA MET A 1 -57.11 -50.43 29.78
C MET A 1 -55.88 -50.06 28.95
N ARG A 2 -54.73 -49.90 29.61
CA ARG A 2 -53.43 -49.57 29.00
C ARG A 2 -52.87 -50.82 28.33
N THR A 3 -52.44 -50.71 27.07
CA THR A 3 -51.53 -51.69 26.46
C THR A 3 -50.45 -50.97 25.66
N THR A 4 -49.24 -51.10 26.20
CA THR A 4 -47.97 -50.54 25.79
C THR A 4 -47.40 -51.31 24.60
N ARG A 5 -47.02 -50.64 23.51
CA ARG A 5 -46.21 -51.24 22.44
C ARG A 5 -44.76 -50.80 22.60
N ARG A 6 -43.89 -51.81 22.78
CA ARG A 6 -42.45 -51.71 22.97
C ARG A 6 -41.80 -51.30 21.64
N VAL A 7 -41.04 -50.21 21.63
CA VAL A 7 -40.24 -49.78 20.48
C VAL A 7 -38.89 -50.48 20.56
N ALA A 8 -38.56 -51.28 19.55
CA ALA A 8 -37.24 -51.90 19.41
C ALA A 8 -36.25 -50.87 18.86
N ALA A 9 -35.18 -50.63 19.62
CA ALA A 9 -34.09 -49.74 19.23
C ALA A 9 -33.16 -50.46 18.25
N ALA A 10 -33.13 -50.02 16.99
CA ALA A 10 -32.10 -50.41 16.02
C ALA A 10 -30.94 -49.41 16.12
N GLY A 11 -29.80 -49.87 16.64
CA GLY A 11 -28.57 -49.08 16.73
C GLY A 11 -27.96 -48.84 15.35
N LEU A 12 -27.76 -47.58 14.97
CA LEU A 12 -26.98 -47.20 13.80
C LEU A 12 -25.51 -47.00 14.21
N ILE A 13 -24.63 -47.80 13.62
CA ILE A 13 -23.18 -47.69 13.73
C ILE A 13 -22.76 -46.43 12.94
N VAL A 14 -22.23 -45.42 13.64
CA VAL A 14 -21.65 -44.22 13.02
C VAL A 14 -20.19 -44.53 12.67
N ALA A 15 -19.90 -44.66 11.37
CA ALA A 15 -18.54 -44.73 10.86
C ALA A 15 -17.99 -43.29 10.75
N MET A 16 -17.08 -42.91 11.65
CA MET A 16 -16.35 -41.64 11.55
C MET A 16 -15.21 -41.77 10.52
N ALA A 17 -15.48 -41.37 9.28
CA ALA A 17 -14.46 -41.16 8.27
C ALA A 17 -13.75 -39.82 8.55
N GLY A 18 -12.58 -39.87 9.18
CA GLY A 18 -11.72 -38.72 9.38
C GLY A 18 -11.21 -38.19 8.04
N SER A 19 -11.72 -37.05 7.61
CA SER A 19 -11.21 -36.34 6.43
C SER A 19 -9.94 -35.59 6.83
N ALA A 20 -8.78 -36.11 6.45
CA ALA A 20 -7.52 -35.38 6.57
C ALA A 20 -7.53 -34.23 5.55
N VAL A 21 -7.86 -33.03 6.01
CA VAL A 21 -7.73 -31.81 5.21
C VAL A 21 -6.25 -31.47 5.14
N ALA A 22 -5.61 -31.80 4.02
CA ALA A 22 -4.27 -31.31 3.72
C ALA A 22 -4.37 -29.78 3.51
N VAL A 23 -3.99 -29.01 4.53
CA VAL A 23 -3.89 -27.55 4.40
C VAL A 23 -2.64 -27.24 3.57
N SER A 24 -2.82 -27.11 2.25
CA SER A 24 -1.79 -26.58 1.37
C SER A 24 -1.57 -25.09 1.69
N HIS A 25 -0.61 -24.81 2.57
CA HIS A 25 -0.07 -23.46 2.73
C HIS A 25 0.77 -23.12 1.50
N SER A 26 0.13 -22.63 0.43
CA SER A 26 0.84 -21.88 -0.60
C SER A 26 1.29 -20.57 0.01
N ALA A 27 2.48 -20.55 0.60
CA ALA A 27 3.16 -19.32 0.94
C ALA A 27 3.47 -18.61 -0.39
N ALA A 28 2.60 -17.68 -0.78
CA ALA A 28 2.91 -16.77 -1.87
C ALA A 28 4.24 -16.09 -1.52
N GLN A 29 5.30 -16.38 -2.27
CA GLN A 29 6.55 -15.64 -2.15
C GLN A 29 6.26 -14.20 -2.54
N GLU A 30 6.13 -13.33 -1.54
CA GLU A 30 6.07 -11.88 -1.73
C GLU A 30 7.36 -11.47 -2.45
N ARG A 31 7.25 -11.08 -3.73
CA ARG A 31 8.40 -10.56 -4.46
C ARG A 31 8.93 -9.33 -3.71
N PRO A 32 10.26 -9.18 -3.55
CA PRO A 32 10.81 -8.00 -2.92
C PRO A 32 10.27 -6.74 -3.60
N ARG A 33 9.68 -5.82 -2.83
CA ARG A 33 9.24 -4.53 -3.38
C ARG A 33 10.46 -3.83 -4.01
N PRO A 34 10.28 -3.15 -5.15
CA PRO A 34 11.34 -2.32 -5.74
C PRO A 34 11.87 -1.35 -4.69
N ARG A 35 13.20 -1.24 -4.57
CA ARG A 35 13.79 -0.24 -3.69
C ARG A 35 13.72 1.11 -4.38
N THR A 36 13.16 2.10 -3.68
CA THR A 36 13.00 3.47 -4.18
C THR A 36 13.93 4.44 -3.46
N ALA A 37 14.05 5.65 -3.98
CA ALA A 37 14.72 6.76 -3.30
C ALA A 37 13.98 7.10 -1.99
N ALA A 38 14.74 7.50 -0.97
CA ALA A 38 14.20 8.02 0.27
C ALA A 38 13.93 9.52 0.11
N CYS A 39 12.67 9.92 0.25
CA CYS A 39 12.24 11.30 0.07
C CYS A 39 11.65 11.88 1.37
N SER A 40 12.03 13.12 1.68
CA SER A 40 11.43 13.93 2.73
C SER A 40 10.75 15.14 2.11
N THR A 41 9.51 15.42 2.52
CA THR A 41 8.69 16.52 1.99
C THR A 41 8.37 17.53 3.08
N TRP A 42 8.47 18.81 2.78
CA TRP A 42 8.16 19.91 3.70
C TRP A 42 7.24 20.93 3.04
N VAL A 43 6.28 21.42 3.81
CA VAL A 43 5.39 22.51 3.44
C VAL A 43 5.68 23.74 4.32
N ARG A 44 5.79 24.90 3.68
CA ARG A 44 5.99 26.21 4.31
C ARG A 44 5.06 27.22 3.62
N GLY A 45 3.93 27.51 4.25
CA GLY A 45 2.89 28.37 3.69
C GLY A 45 2.39 27.82 2.36
N SER A 46 2.60 28.59 1.29
CA SER A 46 2.20 28.23 -0.08
C SER A 46 3.24 27.39 -0.84
N HIS A 47 4.37 27.05 -0.24
CA HIS A 47 5.48 26.35 -0.91
C HIS A 47 5.70 24.93 -0.38
N ALA A 48 5.90 23.99 -1.29
CA ALA A 48 6.33 22.62 -1.00
C ALA A 48 7.76 22.41 -1.50
N THR A 49 8.56 21.67 -0.74
CA THR A 49 9.86 21.17 -1.20
C THR A 49 10.01 19.71 -0.85
N ALA A 50 10.69 18.95 -1.72
CA ALA A 50 11.07 17.57 -1.46
C ALA A 50 12.58 17.41 -1.64
N SER A 51 13.22 16.68 -0.74
CA SER A 51 14.62 16.25 -0.88
C SER A 51 14.63 14.74 -0.96
N CYS A 52 15.22 14.21 -2.03
CA CYS A 52 15.28 12.78 -2.27
C CYS A 52 16.73 12.33 -2.39
N PHE A 53 17.04 11.19 -1.79
CA PHE A 53 18.32 10.49 -1.93
C PHE A 53 18.08 9.07 -2.41
N ASN A 54 18.83 8.64 -3.44
CA ASN A 54 18.75 7.27 -3.91
C ASN A 54 19.94 6.43 -3.44
N PRO A 55 19.76 5.53 -2.45
CA PRO A 55 20.83 4.64 -1.99
C PRO A 55 21.05 3.42 -2.91
N ASN A 56 20.24 3.26 -3.97
CA ASN A 56 20.21 2.06 -4.78
C ASN A 56 21.11 2.16 -6.01
N ALA A 57 21.48 1.01 -6.57
CA ALA A 57 22.29 0.92 -7.79
C ALA A 57 21.50 1.23 -9.07
N SER A 58 20.17 1.14 -9.03
CA SER A 58 19.28 1.57 -10.12
C SER A 58 18.81 2.99 -9.89
N ALA A 59 18.60 3.75 -10.97
CA ALA A 59 17.91 5.02 -10.89
C ALA A 59 16.45 4.84 -10.44
N ASP A 60 15.91 5.87 -9.81
CA ASP A 60 14.48 5.99 -9.47
C ASP A 60 13.94 7.26 -10.13
N ARG A 61 12.67 7.26 -10.53
CA ARG A 61 12.03 8.45 -11.11
C ARG A 61 10.97 8.99 -10.17
N VAL A 62 11.23 10.18 -9.63
CA VAL A 62 10.39 10.82 -8.61
C VAL A 62 9.61 12.00 -9.17
N GLN A 63 8.43 12.25 -8.63
CA GLN A 63 7.62 13.43 -8.93
C GLN A 63 7.00 13.99 -7.66
N LEU A 64 7.12 15.31 -7.44
CA LEU A 64 6.47 16.02 -6.34
C LEU A 64 5.07 16.45 -6.79
N HIS A 65 4.07 16.09 -6.01
CA HIS A 65 2.67 16.46 -6.18
C HIS A 65 2.24 17.40 -5.07
N VAL A 66 1.46 18.42 -5.40
CA VAL A 66 0.95 19.43 -4.48
C VAL A 66 -0.54 19.62 -4.73
N GLU A 67 -1.35 19.26 -3.73
CA GLU A 67 -2.76 19.59 -3.69
C GLU A 67 -2.96 20.96 -3.02
N CYS A 68 -3.62 21.87 -3.71
CA CYS A 68 -3.96 23.19 -3.21
C CYS A 68 -5.26 23.16 -2.39
N ALA A 69 -5.36 24.06 -1.42
CA ALA A 69 -6.47 24.08 -0.45
C ALA A 69 -7.73 24.79 -0.99
N ARG A 70 -7.59 25.65 -2.00
CA ARG A 70 -8.68 26.46 -2.54
C ARG A 70 -9.16 25.87 -3.87
N TRP A 71 -10.47 25.80 -4.05
CA TRP A 71 -11.09 25.23 -5.26
C TRP A 71 -10.69 25.95 -6.56
N TRP A 72 -10.28 27.21 -6.46
CA TRP A 72 -9.83 28.05 -7.59
C TRP A 72 -8.32 28.00 -7.82
N ASP A 73 -7.56 27.37 -6.92
CA ASP A 73 -6.11 27.20 -7.01
C ASP A 73 -5.82 25.78 -7.51
N PRO A 74 -5.39 25.61 -8.77
CA PRO A 74 -5.22 24.27 -9.34
C PRO A 74 -4.11 23.48 -8.62
N ASP A 75 -4.31 22.17 -8.47
CA ASP A 75 -3.27 21.28 -7.97
C ASP A 75 -2.07 21.28 -8.94
N MET A 76 -0.86 21.19 -8.39
CA MET A 76 0.40 21.38 -9.11
C MET A 76 1.31 20.16 -8.98
N ASP A 77 1.86 19.74 -10.11
CA ASP A 77 2.81 18.64 -10.18
C ASP A 77 4.13 19.14 -10.76
N ALA A 78 5.22 18.88 -10.05
CA ALA A 78 6.57 19.09 -10.59
C ALA A 78 6.78 18.19 -11.81
N ARG A 79 7.75 18.54 -12.65
CA ARG A 79 8.21 17.58 -13.66
C ARG A 79 8.82 16.34 -12.98
N PRO A 80 8.54 15.12 -13.48
CA PRO A 80 9.26 13.93 -13.02
C PRO A 80 10.76 14.06 -13.28
N ILE A 81 11.58 13.70 -12.31
CA ILE A 81 13.05 13.78 -12.36
C ILE A 81 13.64 12.42 -11.99
N GLU A 82 14.72 12.04 -12.67
CA GLU A 82 15.51 10.88 -12.33
C GLU A 82 16.47 11.18 -11.18
N VAL A 83 16.55 10.26 -10.21
CA VAL A 83 17.52 10.25 -9.11
C VAL A 83 18.46 9.08 -9.36
N GLY A 84 19.65 9.36 -9.88
CA GLY A 84 20.65 8.33 -10.15
C GLY A 84 21.23 7.68 -8.89
N PRO A 85 22.06 6.64 -9.05
CA PRO A 85 22.68 5.94 -7.92
C PRO A 85 23.53 6.85 -7.04
N ALA A 86 23.32 6.79 -5.72
CA ALA A 86 24.00 7.63 -4.74
C ALA A 86 23.88 9.15 -4.99
N GLN A 87 22.81 9.59 -5.66
CA GLN A 87 22.56 11.01 -5.95
C GLN A 87 21.47 11.60 -5.07
N HIS A 88 21.52 12.93 -4.92
CA HIS A 88 20.48 13.75 -4.31
C HIS A 88 19.81 14.63 -5.35
N VAL A 89 18.50 14.81 -5.22
CA VAL A 89 17.74 15.83 -5.96
C VAL A 89 16.85 16.63 -5.01
N ARG A 90 16.51 17.85 -5.43
CA ARG A 90 15.53 18.70 -4.75
C ARG A 90 14.45 19.11 -5.73
N LEU A 91 13.20 18.91 -5.32
CA LEU A 91 12.01 19.34 -6.04
C LEU A 91 11.32 20.46 -5.27
N ALA A 92 10.66 21.36 -5.99
CA ALA A 92 9.87 22.43 -5.40
C ALA A 92 8.64 22.68 -6.26
N GLU A 93 7.52 22.97 -5.60
CA GLU A 93 6.28 23.43 -6.23
C GLU A 93 5.56 24.39 -5.27
N ARG A 94 4.55 25.08 -5.78
CA ARG A 94 3.75 26.00 -4.97
C ARG A 94 2.30 26.10 -5.41
N CYS A 95 1.45 26.45 -4.47
CA CYS A 95 0.11 26.96 -4.73
C CYS A 95 0.15 28.50 -4.78
N TRP A 96 -0.91 29.11 -5.30
CA TRP A 96 -1.10 30.56 -5.13
C TRP A 96 -1.40 30.93 -3.67
N LYS A 97 -2.16 30.09 -2.96
CA LYS A 97 -2.53 30.28 -1.55
C LYS A 97 -2.03 29.12 -0.69
N GLU A 98 -2.86 28.47 0.13
CA GLU A 98 -2.40 27.43 1.05
C GLU A 98 -2.31 26.05 0.36
N ILE A 99 -1.29 25.28 0.73
CA ILE A 99 -1.18 23.87 0.35
C ILE A 99 -2.03 23.04 1.32
N ARG A 100 -2.84 22.13 0.76
CA ARG A 100 -3.61 21.13 1.52
C ARG A 100 -2.78 19.88 1.76
N LYS A 101 -2.04 19.40 0.74
CA LYS A 101 -1.21 18.19 0.84
C LYS A 101 -0.05 18.26 -0.14
N ALA A 102 1.08 17.64 0.22
CA ALA A 102 2.20 17.43 -0.69
C ALA A 102 2.79 16.03 -0.48
N TRP A 103 3.13 15.34 -1.56
CA TRP A 103 3.73 14.00 -1.51
C TRP A 103 4.60 13.72 -2.73
N VAL A 104 5.44 12.69 -2.65
CA VAL A 104 6.27 12.21 -3.76
C VAL A 104 5.73 10.87 -4.25
N SER A 105 5.68 10.69 -5.56
CA SER A 105 5.50 9.38 -6.21
C SER A 105 6.81 8.88 -6.82
N HIS A 106 6.90 7.55 -6.99
CA HIS A 106 8.04 6.83 -7.55
C HIS A 106 7.56 6.01 -8.77
N ARG A 107 8.44 5.74 -9.74
CA ARG A 107 8.13 4.93 -10.93
C ARG A 107 9.26 4.02 -11.36
#